data_AF-H1YZS6-F1
#
_entry.id   AF-H1YZS6-F1
#
_cell.length_a   1.000
_cell.length_b   1.000
_cell.length_c   1.000
_cell.angle_alpha   90.00
_cell.angle_beta   90.00
_cell.angle_gamma   90.00
#
_symmetry.space_group_name_H-M   'P 1'
#
loop_
_entity.id
_entity.type
_entity.pdbx_description
1 polymer ?
#
loop_
_entity_poly.entity_id
_entity_poly.type
_entity_poly.pdbx_seq_one_letter_code
_entity_poly.pdbx_strand_id
1 'polypeptide(L)'
;MLAISVSGTIFGESPEPADIPPQETAAAVKANSTLDTISTSTGIMDTINLIYERPKEEIKKSVEKDSVVYNDTFIAEIAASLSCARDDYLGPGKFAENFSITVIDLIPDTEIINTEYLGREKGITVNVNYNSGDLNTLQNTIWAYEVDATKIFTEIFNSNYGENIAFLFINFKDTSGREEDVVFKMVAEDVLELPGFPGPGYYIEAEEWSSFKIGENTGIKNYEDPATRFEFKNKRDYSDKVEILNNIYTREQVKNYIAETSKSLSDMAFKIMDYANDKDWQNVGKYSEAMIKSTSEHKTKLNEGIMEEEGLYSTVENATEAYDVYKKAAMNFWYGSYYYDTTRIIEGVMAFQDAVAAMNTVSEELDIEETVNEERLFSIPVPEMLPKSYKLTESYVYRDSSGTNDISIKIERYKTAFSYYTKSKTGETSPVVKADYGKKFFMVTVDITHMGYRGGGSDNVRTPSKSVFKLNWNNQVYTDSTPSDYIVNMGMPYSMKSLGRREHFESVLIFEVPEDFDEERAYIEINLGGSWGKPTWCFEMLGS
;
A
#
# COMPACT_ATOMS: atom_id res chain seq x y z
N MET A 1 -10.61 -47.45 63.55
CA MET A 1 -9.62 -48.06 62.64
C MET A 1 -8.48 -47.06 62.47
N LEU A 2 -7.25 -47.59 62.55
CA LEU A 2 -5.93 -46.96 62.53
C LEU A 2 -5.73 -45.82 61.51
N ALA A 3 -4.75 -44.90 61.58
CA ALA A 3 -3.81 -44.38 62.59
C ALA A 3 -2.88 -43.36 61.85
N ILE A 4 -2.55 -42.21 62.49
CA ILE A 4 -1.22 -41.53 62.55
C ILE A 4 -0.63 -41.00 61.21
N SER A 5 -0.57 -39.69 60.91
CA SER A 5 0.25 -38.54 61.42
C SER A 5 1.75 -38.56 61.05
N VAL A 6 2.31 -37.42 60.63
CA VAL A 6 3.60 -36.73 60.98
C VAL A 6 3.72 -35.55 59.98
N SER A 7 3.68 -34.23 60.26
CA SER A 7 4.25 -33.29 61.27
C SER A 7 5.70 -32.87 61.04
N GLY A 8 5.93 -31.55 60.88
CA GLY A 8 7.25 -30.92 60.96
C GLY A 8 7.20 -29.40 60.78
N THR A 9 7.05 -28.67 61.89
CA THR A 9 7.28 -27.21 62.00
C THR A 9 8.24 -27.01 63.17
N ILE A 10 9.22 -26.10 63.05
CA ILE A 10 10.04 -25.63 64.17
C ILE A 10 10.01 -24.09 64.18
N PHE A 11 9.71 -23.54 65.34
CA PHE A 11 9.78 -22.12 65.75
C PHE A 11 10.88 -21.96 66.83
N GLY A 12 11.43 -20.74 66.97
CA GLY A 12 12.20 -20.26 68.14
C GLY A 12 13.15 -19.09 67.77
N GLU A 13 12.75 -17.82 67.97
CA GLU A 13 13.07 -16.88 69.10
C GLU A 13 14.52 -16.30 69.08
N SER A 14 14.75 -15.03 68.65
CA SER A 14 14.86 -13.73 69.42
C SER A 14 16.21 -13.53 70.19
N PRO A 15 16.80 -12.33 70.49
CA PRO A 15 16.48 -10.90 70.21
C PRO A 15 17.65 -9.98 69.70
N GLU A 16 17.31 -8.71 69.39
CA GLU A 16 18.04 -7.41 69.13
C GLU A 16 19.27 -7.01 70.01
N PRO A 17 19.94 -5.82 69.87
CA PRO A 17 20.07 -4.80 68.78
C PRO A 17 21.51 -4.19 68.60
N ALA A 18 21.68 -3.28 67.61
CA ALA A 18 22.37 -1.96 67.69
C ALA A 18 23.33 -1.59 66.52
N ASP A 19 22.95 -0.49 65.84
CA ASP A 19 23.75 0.67 65.41
C ASP A 19 24.79 0.64 64.24
N ILE A 20 24.67 1.67 63.37
CA ILE A 20 25.68 2.35 62.49
C ILE A 20 25.83 1.80 61.03
N PRO A 21 26.03 2.64 59.97
CA PRO A 21 25.36 3.85 59.45
C PRO A 21 24.96 3.65 57.95
N PRO A 22 24.53 4.65 57.15
CA PRO A 22 24.14 4.43 55.75
C PRO A 22 25.37 4.25 54.86
N GLN A 23 25.41 3.17 54.06
CA GLN A 23 26.38 3.06 52.97
C GLN A 23 25.95 3.96 51.80
N GLU A 24 26.56 5.14 51.77
CA GLU A 24 26.95 5.80 50.53
C GLU A 24 27.85 4.86 49.71
N THR A 25 27.51 4.65 48.44
CA THR A 25 28.52 4.40 47.41
C THR A 25 28.67 5.65 46.55
N ALA A 26 29.83 6.29 46.77
CA ALA A 26 30.54 7.30 45.99
C ALA A 26 29.99 7.53 44.56
N ALA A 27 29.54 8.75 44.25
CA ALA A 27 30.40 9.87 43.81
C ALA A 27 31.24 9.46 42.59
N ALA A 28 30.77 9.66 41.36
CA ALA A 28 30.62 10.95 40.68
C ALA A 28 31.88 11.82 40.81
N VAL A 29 32.93 11.46 40.06
CA VAL A 29 33.96 12.39 39.60
C VAL A 29 33.78 12.57 38.09
N LYS A 30 33.10 13.66 37.74
CA LYS A 30 33.21 14.34 36.45
C LYS A 30 34.56 15.06 36.41
N ALA A 31 35.29 14.91 35.30
CA ALA A 31 36.08 16.00 34.71
C ALA A 31 36.50 15.65 33.26
N ASN A 32 35.65 16.11 32.33
CA ASN A 32 35.96 16.72 31.03
C ASN A 32 37.00 16.08 30.09
N SER A 33 36.55 15.70 28.89
CA SER A 33 37.11 16.26 27.65
C SER A 33 36.12 16.14 26.49
N THR A 34 35.66 17.29 26.00
CA THR A 34 35.47 17.61 24.56
C THR A 34 35.05 16.48 23.63
N LEU A 35 33.76 16.41 23.32
CA LEU A 35 33.22 15.91 22.05
C LEU A 35 31.87 16.61 21.78
N ASP A 36 31.87 17.93 21.97
CA ASP A 36 31.17 18.77 21.00
C ASP A 36 32.07 18.84 19.76
N THR A 37 31.42 18.85 18.60
CA THR A 37 31.90 19.06 17.22
C THR A 37 32.24 17.82 16.37
N ILE A 38 31.51 17.75 15.23
CA ILE A 38 31.77 17.05 13.94
C ILE A 38 31.28 15.59 13.87
N SER A 39 30.54 15.08 12.88
CA SER A 39 29.53 15.53 11.91
C SER A 39 29.15 14.26 11.12
N THR A 40 27.87 14.08 10.76
CA THR A 40 27.42 13.33 9.56
C THR A 40 28.10 11.98 9.21
N SER A 41 27.67 10.86 9.82
CA SER A 41 27.96 9.50 9.26
C SER A 41 27.04 8.37 9.71
N THR A 42 26.07 8.61 10.60
CA THR A 42 25.23 7.54 11.20
C THR A 42 24.22 6.92 10.24
N GLY A 43 23.62 7.71 9.34
CA GLY A 43 22.56 7.20 8.44
C GLY A 43 23.01 6.10 7.47
N ILE A 44 24.28 6.10 7.04
CA ILE A 44 24.82 5.07 6.13
C ILE A 44 25.09 3.77 6.90
N MET A 45 25.63 3.88 8.11
CA MET A 45 25.90 2.72 8.96
C MET A 45 24.62 2.07 9.46
N ASP A 46 23.58 2.84 9.76
CA ASP A 46 22.29 2.28 10.16
C ASP A 46 21.62 1.54 8.98
N THR A 47 21.62 2.12 7.77
CA THR A 47 21.14 1.43 6.55
C THR A 47 21.96 0.17 6.21
N ILE A 48 23.28 0.17 6.44
CA ILE A 48 24.15 -1.00 6.28
C ILE A 48 23.93 -2.06 7.40
N ASN A 49 23.57 -1.63 8.60
CA ASN A 49 23.36 -2.52 9.76
C ASN A 49 22.02 -3.29 9.71
N LEU A 50 21.07 -2.86 8.89
CA LEU A 50 19.68 -3.34 8.87
C LEU A 50 19.41 -4.59 8.00
N ILE A 51 20.40 -5.12 7.25
CA ILE A 51 20.20 -6.19 6.24
C ILE A 51 21.36 -7.23 6.23
N TYR A 52 21.39 -8.17 7.19
CA TYR A 52 22.32 -9.32 7.34
C TYR A 52 23.67 -9.09 8.08
N GLU A 53 24.05 -10.07 8.91
CA GLU A 53 25.29 -10.09 9.71
C GLU A 53 26.56 -10.48 8.92
N ARG A 54 26.44 -11.15 7.76
CA ARG A 54 27.59 -11.53 6.90
C ARG A 54 28.16 -10.40 6.03
N PRO A 55 27.35 -9.55 5.36
CA PRO A 55 27.86 -8.40 4.60
C PRO A 55 28.62 -7.36 5.44
N LYS A 56 28.39 -7.33 6.76
CA LYS A 56 29.05 -6.43 7.71
C LYS A 56 30.58 -6.54 7.69
N GLU A 57 31.12 -7.75 7.49
CA GLU A 57 32.57 -7.95 7.46
C GLU A 57 33.17 -7.72 6.07
N GLU A 58 32.47 -8.08 5.00
CA GLU A 58 32.98 -7.99 3.63
C GLU A 58 32.94 -6.56 3.09
N ILE A 59 31.86 -5.80 3.33
CA ILE A 59 31.79 -4.38 2.96
C ILE A 59 32.84 -3.59 3.76
N LYS A 60 33.05 -3.90 5.05
CA LYS A 60 34.10 -3.28 5.85
C LYS A 60 35.53 -3.58 5.36
N LYS A 61 35.73 -4.71 4.68
CA LYS A 61 37.03 -5.10 4.10
C LYS A 61 37.28 -4.45 2.74
N SER A 62 36.22 -4.24 1.96
CA SER A 62 36.27 -3.70 0.59
C SER A 62 36.16 -2.17 0.50
N VAL A 63 35.85 -1.49 1.60
CA VAL A 63 35.80 -0.02 1.67
C VAL A 63 37.17 0.51 2.10
N GLU A 64 37.74 1.45 1.34
CA GLU A 64 38.93 2.18 1.79
C GLU A 64 38.61 2.94 3.09
N LYS A 65 39.43 2.77 4.13
CA LYS A 65 39.30 3.58 5.35
C LYS A 65 39.41 5.06 4.94
N ASP A 66 38.31 5.80 5.08
CA ASP A 66 38.12 7.22 4.78
C ASP A 66 37.68 7.61 3.33
N SER A 67 37.18 6.68 2.47
CA SER A 67 36.91 6.95 1.03
C SER A 67 35.47 7.31 0.62
N VAL A 68 34.71 8.07 1.42
CA VAL A 68 33.54 8.79 0.84
C VAL A 68 34.10 9.90 -0.06
N VAL A 69 34.39 9.56 -1.31
CA VAL A 69 34.89 10.52 -2.29
C VAL A 69 33.70 11.27 -2.85
N TYR A 70 33.60 12.55 -2.52
CA TYR A 70 32.75 13.50 -3.23
C TYR A 70 33.32 13.70 -4.64
N ASN A 71 32.99 12.79 -5.56
CA ASN A 71 33.16 13.06 -6.98
C ASN A 71 31.97 13.92 -7.42
N ASP A 72 32.06 15.22 -7.15
CA ASP A 72 30.97 16.18 -7.37
C ASP A 72 30.44 16.15 -8.80
N THR A 73 31.29 15.89 -9.79
CA THR A 73 30.88 15.79 -11.21
C THR A 73 30.02 14.55 -11.44
N PHE A 74 30.46 13.38 -10.96
CA PHE A 74 29.71 12.13 -11.12
C PHE A 74 28.37 12.17 -10.37
N ILE A 75 28.37 12.69 -9.13
CA ILE A 75 27.16 12.88 -8.34
C ILE A 75 26.20 13.86 -9.03
N ALA A 76 26.72 14.98 -9.57
CA ALA A 76 25.91 15.97 -10.27
C ALA A 76 25.29 15.40 -11.57
N GLU A 77 26.02 14.56 -12.30
CA GLU A 77 25.51 13.90 -13.51
C GLU A 77 24.38 12.91 -13.20
N ILE A 78 24.54 12.07 -12.16
CA ILE A 78 23.46 11.19 -11.70
C ILE A 78 22.27 12.03 -11.23
N ALA A 79 22.50 13.04 -10.38
CA ALA A 79 21.42 13.90 -9.87
C ALA A 79 20.65 14.60 -11.01
N ALA A 80 21.36 15.06 -12.05
CA ALA A 80 20.76 15.67 -13.22
C ALA A 80 19.93 14.65 -14.02
N SER A 81 20.44 13.44 -14.26
CA SER A 81 19.68 12.37 -14.94
C SER A 81 18.40 12.00 -14.17
N LEU A 82 18.48 11.78 -12.86
CA LEU A 82 17.31 11.49 -12.03
C LEU A 82 16.30 12.65 -12.04
N SER A 83 16.79 13.90 -12.03
CA SER A 83 15.91 15.07 -12.10
C SER A 83 15.25 15.22 -13.47
N CYS A 84 15.94 14.89 -14.56
CA CYS A 84 15.38 14.87 -15.92
C CYS A 84 14.36 13.75 -16.12
N ALA A 85 14.55 12.61 -15.45
CA ALA A 85 13.62 11.48 -15.46
C ALA A 85 12.37 11.70 -14.59
N ARG A 86 12.24 12.85 -13.91
CA ARG A 86 11.17 13.08 -12.92
C ARG A 86 9.76 12.92 -13.47
N ASP A 87 9.54 13.30 -14.72
CA ASP A 87 8.22 13.19 -15.37
C ASP A 87 7.86 11.73 -15.73
N ASP A 88 8.86 10.84 -15.80
CA ASP A 88 8.68 9.40 -16.07
C ASP A 88 8.37 8.59 -14.80
N TYR A 89 8.57 9.16 -13.60
CA TYR A 89 8.23 8.49 -12.34
C TYR A 89 6.72 8.41 -12.16
N LEU A 90 6.26 7.27 -11.64
CA LEU A 90 4.84 7.00 -11.39
C LEU A 90 4.52 6.90 -9.90
N GLY A 91 5.52 6.69 -9.05
CA GLY A 91 5.39 6.51 -7.61
C GLY A 91 5.99 7.66 -6.79
N PRO A 92 6.59 7.34 -5.62
CA PRO A 92 7.16 8.33 -4.71
C PRO A 92 8.25 9.23 -5.31
N GLY A 93 9.00 8.73 -6.30
CA GLY A 93 10.03 9.48 -7.01
C GLY A 93 9.50 10.73 -7.71
N LYS A 94 8.24 10.69 -8.19
CA LYS A 94 7.56 11.86 -8.77
C LYS A 94 7.40 13.00 -7.76
N PHE A 95 7.10 12.63 -6.51
CA PHE A 95 6.86 13.51 -5.37
C PHE A 95 8.12 13.74 -4.52
N ALA A 96 9.27 13.29 -4.99
CA ALA A 96 10.52 13.47 -4.26
C ALA A 96 10.78 14.96 -4.02
N GLU A 97 10.95 15.34 -2.75
CA GLU A 97 11.41 16.67 -2.35
C GLU A 97 12.85 16.87 -2.84
N ASN A 98 13.68 15.82 -2.74
CA ASN A 98 15.05 15.78 -3.24
C ASN A 98 15.57 14.33 -3.37
N PHE A 99 16.65 14.18 -4.13
CA PHE A 99 17.45 12.96 -4.20
C PHE A 99 18.79 13.19 -3.50
N SER A 100 19.14 12.34 -2.52
CA SER A 100 20.45 12.37 -1.86
C SER A 100 21.28 11.18 -2.33
N ILE A 101 22.34 11.44 -3.08
CA ILE A 101 23.21 10.41 -3.68
C ILE A 101 24.50 10.31 -2.87
N THR A 102 24.93 9.09 -2.60
CA THR A 102 26.23 8.78 -1.98
C THR A 102 26.96 7.78 -2.86
N VAL A 103 28.25 8.04 -3.10
CA VAL A 103 29.13 7.18 -3.87
C VAL A 103 30.24 6.67 -2.94
N ILE A 104 30.49 5.38 -3.01
CA ILE A 104 31.43 4.66 -2.16
C ILE A 104 32.50 4.08 -3.09
N ASP A 105 33.76 4.44 -2.85
CA ASP A 105 34.88 3.87 -3.58
C ASP A 105 35.26 2.51 -2.98
N LEU A 106 35.30 1.49 -3.85
CA LEU A 106 35.60 0.11 -3.50
C LEU A 106 37.05 -0.21 -3.86
N ILE A 107 37.72 -0.96 -2.99
CA ILE A 107 39.09 -1.42 -3.21
C ILE A 107 39.08 -2.50 -4.29
N PRO A 108 39.73 -2.33 -5.46
CA PRO A 108 39.73 -3.29 -6.58
C PRO A 108 40.65 -4.51 -6.34
N ASP A 109 40.75 -5.02 -5.11
CA ASP A 109 41.58 -6.19 -4.76
C ASP A 109 40.79 -7.50 -4.93
N THR A 110 41.27 -8.34 -5.84
CA THR A 110 40.70 -9.65 -6.19
C THR A 110 40.72 -10.68 -5.05
N GLU A 111 41.54 -10.47 -4.00
CA GLU A 111 41.59 -11.36 -2.82
C GLU A 111 40.66 -10.89 -1.67
N ILE A 112 40.08 -9.69 -1.78
CA ILE A 112 39.31 -9.03 -0.70
C ILE A 112 37.86 -8.77 -1.11
N ILE A 113 37.59 -8.53 -2.40
CA ILE A 113 36.26 -8.22 -2.91
C ILE A 113 35.39 -9.50 -3.03
N ASN A 114 34.11 -9.39 -2.66
CA ASN A 114 33.06 -10.30 -3.11
C ASN A 114 33.14 -10.47 -4.64
N THR A 115 33.23 -11.71 -5.14
CA THR A 115 33.37 -12.00 -6.58
C THR A 115 32.31 -11.32 -7.45
N GLU A 116 31.12 -11.04 -6.89
CA GLU A 116 30.03 -10.28 -7.52
C GLU A 116 30.44 -8.84 -7.94
N TYR A 117 31.47 -8.27 -7.32
CA TYR A 117 31.91 -6.87 -7.51
C TYR A 117 33.27 -6.78 -8.23
N LEU A 118 33.81 -7.90 -8.72
CA LEU A 118 35.12 -7.97 -9.38
C LEU A 118 35.22 -6.98 -10.56
N GLY A 119 36.26 -6.15 -10.54
CA GLY A 119 36.51 -5.15 -11.58
C GLY A 119 35.59 -3.92 -11.54
N ARG A 120 34.78 -3.77 -10.49
CA ARG A 120 33.89 -2.64 -10.28
C ARG A 120 34.41 -1.79 -9.12
N GLU A 121 34.50 -0.48 -9.32
CA GLU A 121 35.17 0.43 -8.38
C GLU A 121 34.20 1.24 -7.51
N LYS A 122 32.89 1.22 -7.80
CA LYS A 122 31.91 2.11 -7.18
C LYS A 122 30.71 1.37 -6.60
N GLY A 123 30.31 1.72 -5.39
CA GLY A 123 28.99 1.44 -4.84
C GLY A 123 28.16 2.72 -4.80
N ILE A 124 26.86 2.65 -5.09
CA ILE A 124 25.98 3.83 -5.10
C ILE A 124 24.81 3.63 -4.14
N THR A 125 24.45 4.69 -3.42
CA THR A 125 23.19 4.77 -2.67
C THR A 125 22.43 6.01 -3.10
N VAL A 126 21.17 5.84 -3.49
CA VAL A 126 20.23 6.90 -3.81
C VAL A 126 19.16 6.92 -2.73
N ASN A 127 18.98 8.04 -2.05
CA ASN A 127 17.85 8.26 -1.15
C ASN A 127 16.83 9.17 -1.83
N VAL A 128 15.63 8.64 -2.04
CA VAL A 128 14.46 9.36 -2.54
C VAL A 128 13.71 9.87 -1.32
N ASN A 129 13.83 11.16 -1.01
CA ASN A 129 13.13 11.77 0.13
C ASN A 129 11.79 12.32 -0.37
N TYR A 130 10.68 11.84 0.16
CA TYR A 130 9.32 12.20 -0.26
C TYR A 130 8.39 12.29 0.95
N ASN A 131 7.24 12.94 0.79
CA ASN A 131 6.21 12.94 1.83
C ASN A 131 5.10 11.98 1.44
N SER A 132 4.84 10.99 2.29
CA SER A 132 3.82 9.98 2.03
C SER A 132 2.39 10.50 1.98
N GLY A 133 2.12 11.62 2.65
CA GLY A 133 0.81 12.28 2.63
C GLY A 133 0.43 12.84 1.25
N ASP A 134 1.40 12.97 0.34
CA ASP A 134 1.19 13.45 -1.02
C ASP A 134 0.84 12.32 -2.00
N LEU A 135 0.99 11.06 -1.58
CA LEU A 135 0.74 9.90 -2.45
C LEU A 135 -0.73 9.48 -2.43
N ASN A 136 -1.29 9.25 -3.61
CA ASN A 136 -2.57 8.58 -3.75
C ASN A 136 -2.44 7.05 -3.50
N THR A 137 -3.55 6.32 -3.56
CA THR A 137 -3.54 4.86 -3.34
C THR A 137 -2.59 4.12 -4.28
N LEU A 138 -2.57 4.47 -5.58
CA LEU A 138 -1.74 3.77 -6.58
C LEU A 138 -0.26 4.05 -6.35
N GLN A 139 0.07 5.30 -6.07
CA GLN A 139 1.42 5.78 -5.82
C GLN A 139 2.00 5.21 -4.51
N ASN A 140 1.14 4.75 -3.61
CA ASN A 140 1.51 4.07 -2.37
C ASN A 140 1.32 2.53 -2.46
N THR A 141 1.68 1.94 -3.61
CA THR A 141 1.71 0.48 -3.84
C THR A 141 3.14 -0.01 -4.06
N ILE A 142 3.44 -1.28 -3.80
CA ILE A 142 4.76 -1.88 -4.12
C ILE A 142 5.14 -1.60 -5.58
N TRP A 143 4.20 -1.81 -6.51
CA TRP A 143 4.33 -1.47 -7.93
C TRP A 143 4.98 -0.12 -8.19
N ALA A 144 4.45 0.93 -7.56
CA ALA A 144 4.85 2.30 -7.83
C ALA A 144 6.28 2.57 -7.36
N TYR A 145 6.69 1.93 -6.26
CA TYR A 145 8.07 1.99 -5.76
C TYR A 145 8.99 1.18 -6.67
N GLU A 146 8.55 0.02 -7.17
CA GLU A 146 9.32 -0.80 -8.10
C GLU A 146 9.52 -0.12 -9.46
N VAL A 147 8.50 0.53 -10.01
CA VAL A 147 8.61 1.30 -11.27
C VAL A 147 9.66 2.40 -11.12
N ASP A 148 9.57 3.19 -10.05
CA ASP A 148 10.51 4.28 -9.80
C ASP A 148 11.92 3.76 -9.51
N ALA A 149 12.04 2.68 -8.72
CA ALA A 149 13.32 2.02 -8.46
C ALA A 149 13.94 1.48 -9.76
N THR A 150 13.14 0.85 -10.60
CA THR A 150 13.56 0.31 -11.91
C THR A 150 14.03 1.42 -12.84
N LYS A 151 13.34 2.56 -12.83
CA LYS A 151 13.74 3.73 -13.61
C LYS A 151 15.06 4.31 -13.10
N ILE A 152 15.20 4.52 -11.79
CA ILE A 152 16.46 4.99 -11.16
C ILE A 152 17.61 4.01 -11.49
N PHE A 153 17.36 2.71 -11.36
CA PHE A 153 18.30 1.66 -11.70
C PHE A 153 18.74 1.74 -13.17
N THR A 154 17.77 1.85 -14.09
CA THR A 154 18.02 1.94 -15.53
C THR A 154 18.83 3.19 -15.87
N GLU A 155 18.47 4.35 -15.33
CA GLU A 155 19.20 5.61 -15.57
C GLU A 155 20.68 5.52 -15.11
N ILE A 156 20.93 4.84 -13.99
CA ILE A 156 22.27 4.71 -13.42
C ILE A 156 23.10 3.65 -14.16
N PHE A 157 22.58 2.44 -14.34
CA PHE A 157 23.33 1.33 -14.95
C PHE A 157 23.43 1.40 -16.47
N ASN A 158 22.50 2.10 -17.14
CA ASN A 158 22.60 2.37 -18.57
C ASN A 158 23.44 3.63 -18.88
N SER A 159 23.97 4.30 -17.86
CA SER A 159 24.89 5.43 -18.03
C SER A 159 26.29 4.98 -18.46
N ASN A 160 27.14 5.94 -18.86
CA ASN A 160 28.56 5.68 -19.17
C ASN A 160 29.37 5.13 -17.99
N TYR A 161 28.80 5.11 -16.78
CA TYR A 161 29.46 4.64 -15.56
C TYR A 161 28.93 3.29 -15.09
N GLY A 162 27.90 2.75 -15.74
CA GLY A 162 27.27 1.48 -15.35
C GLY A 162 28.26 0.33 -15.20
N GLU A 163 29.27 0.28 -16.06
CA GLU A 163 30.35 -0.72 -16.04
C GLU A 163 31.28 -0.62 -14.82
N ASN A 164 31.26 0.47 -14.07
CA ASN A 164 32.10 0.66 -12.88
C ASN A 164 31.33 0.43 -11.56
N ILE A 165 30.01 0.22 -11.64
CA ILE A 165 29.14 0.08 -10.48
C ILE A 165 29.09 -1.39 -10.07
N ALA A 166 29.41 -1.66 -8.80
CA ALA A 166 29.33 -2.96 -8.15
C ALA A 166 27.94 -3.23 -7.58
N PHE A 167 27.32 -2.22 -6.99
CA PHE A 167 25.97 -2.30 -6.44
C PHE A 167 25.30 -0.93 -6.41
N LEU A 168 23.97 -0.96 -6.42
CA LEU A 168 23.10 0.20 -6.24
C LEU A 168 22.08 -0.08 -5.15
N PHE A 169 21.98 0.82 -4.19
CA PHE A 169 20.89 0.89 -3.22
C PHE A 169 19.95 2.04 -3.57
N ILE A 170 18.65 1.79 -3.53
CA ILE A 170 17.60 2.79 -3.70
C ILE A 170 16.73 2.76 -2.46
N ASN A 171 16.78 3.84 -1.68
CA ASN A 171 16.06 3.97 -0.43
C ASN A 171 14.95 5.01 -0.58
N PHE A 172 13.71 4.61 -0.37
CA PHE A 172 12.58 5.53 -0.27
C PHE A 172 12.40 5.94 1.19
N LYS A 173 12.64 7.22 1.49
CA LYS A 173 12.59 7.78 2.84
C LYS A 173 11.44 8.78 2.96
N ASP A 174 10.47 8.44 3.79
CA ASP A 174 9.36 9.33 4.08
C ASP A 174 9.74 10.42 5.08
N THR A 175 9.60 11.67 4.66
CA THR A 175 9.88 12.86 5.47
C THR A 175 8.78 13.15 6.50
N SER A 176 7.60 12.52 6.37
CA SER A 176 6.48 12.68 7.31
C SER A 176 6.65 11.89 8.61
N GLY A 177 7.66 11.01 8.69
CA GLY A 177 8.02 10.27 9.89
C GLY A 177 7.55 8.81 9.94
N ARG A 178 7.19 8.19 8.80
CA ARG A 178 7.12 6.72 8.73
C ARG A 178 8.54 6.14 8.89
N GLU A 179 8.71 5.15 9.76
CA GLU A 179 10.00 4.50 9.99
C GLU A 179 10.38 3.65 8.76
N GLU A 180 11.48 4.03 8.09
CA GLU A 180 12.19 3.29 7.02
C GLU A 180 11.31 2.45 6.07
N ASP A 181 10.84 3.07 4.98
CA ASP A 181 9.73 2.51 4.20
C ASP A 181 10.13 1.39 3.22
N VAL A 182 11.03 1.63 2.26
CA VAL A 182 11.34 0.65 1.19
C VAL A 182 12.79 0.77 0.71
N VAL A 183 13.47 -0.37 0.57
CA VAL A 183 14.85 -0.47 0.08
C VAL A 183 14.94 -1.52 -1.02
N PHE A 184 15.54 -1.13 -2.14
CA PHE A 184 15.93 -2.01 -3.23
C PHE A 184 17.45 -2.05 -3.37
N LYS A 185 17.99 -3.24 -3.61
CA LYS A 185 19.41 -3.46 -3.90
C LYS A 185 19.55 -4.26 -5.18
N MET A 186 20.38 -3.78 -6.09
CA MET A 186 20.83 -4.53 -7.26
C MET A 186 22.36 -4.61 -7.27
N VAL A 187 22.93 -5.79 -7.50
CA VAL A 187 24.37 -6.01 -7.67
C VAL A 187 24.73 -6.23 -9.13
N ALA A 188 25.96 -5.88 -9.51
CA ALA A 188 26.44 -5.91 -10.89
C ALA A 188 26.31 -7.29 -11.54
N GLU A 189 26.49 -8.36 -10.77
CA GLU A 189 26.35 -9.73 -11.29
C GLU A 189 24.93 -10.02 -11.78
N ASP A 190 23.91 -9.66 -11.01
CA ASP A 190 22.51 -9.87 -11.39
C ASP A 190 22.09 -8.96 -12.56
N VAL A 191 22.75 -7.80 -12.72
CA VAL A 191 22.56 -6.95 -13.90
C VAL A 191 23.00 -7.64 -15.19
N LEU A 192 24.01 -8.51 -15.14
CA LEU A 192 24.50 -9.24 -16.32
C LEU A 192 23.49 -10.31 -16.81
N GLU A 193 22.60 -10.76 -15.93
CA GLU A 193 21.54 -11.72 -16.26
C GLU A 193 20.33 -11.05 -16.92
N LEU A 194 20.25 -9.71 -16.90
CA LEU A 194 19.16 -8.98 -17.54
C LEU A 194 19.22 -9.14 -19.07
N PRO A 195 18.11 -9.51 -19.73
CA PRO A 195 18.04 -9.55 -21.19
C PRO A 195 18.12 -8.15 -21.83
N GLY A 196 18.02 -7.10 -21.02
CA GLY A 196 18.06 -5.69 -21.38
C GLY A 196 17.48 -4.84 -20.24
N PHE A 197 17.54 -3.52 -20.38
CA PHE A 197 16.90 -2.62 -19.41
C PHE A 197 15.39 -2.48 -19.70
N PRO A 198 14.54 -2.49 -18.66
CA PRO A 198 13.11 -2.25 -18.81
C PRO A 198 12.81 -0.89 -19.46
N GLY A 199 11.79 -0.84 -20.31
CA GLY A 199 11.30 0.41 -20.87
C GLY A 199 10.54 1.26 -19.84
N PRO A 200 10.22 2.54 -20.15
CA PRO A 200 9.43 3.40 -19.27
C PRO A 200 8.11 2.74 -18.86
N GLY A 201 7.78 2.81 -17.57
CA GLY A 201 6.56 2.25 -16.99
C GLY A 201 6.62 0.74 -16.68
N TYR A 202 7.67 0.03 -17.10
CA TYR A 202 7.90 -1.36 -16.68
C TYR A 202 8.68 -1.41 -15.37
N TYR A 203 8.53 -2.50 -14.62
CA TYR A 203 9.20 -2.69 -13.34
C TYR A 203 9.84 -4.07 -13.19
N ILE A 204 10.94 -4.11 -12.44
CA ILE A 204 11.56 -5.32 -11.89
C ILE A 204 10.82 -5.66 -10.59
N GLU A 205 10.22 -6.86 -10.54
CA GLU A 205 9.50 -7.36 -9.37
C GLU A 205 10.45 -7.49 -8.16
N ALA A 206 9.94 -7.26 -6.96
CA ALA A 206 10.70 -7.23 -5.71
C ALA A 206 11.56 -8.49 -5.50
N GLU A 207 11.05 -9.65 -5.90
CA GLU A 207 11.71 -10.97 -5.82
C GLU A 207 12.92 -11.09 -6.76
N GLU A 208 13.00 -10.27 -7.82
CA GLU A 208 14.07 -10.28 -8.83
C GLU A 208 15.20 -9.29 -8.50
N TRP A 209 15.03 -8.44 -7.48
CA TRP A 209 16.11 -7.62 -6.95
C TRP A 209 17.07 -8.46 -6.10
N SER A 210 18.38 -8.18 -6.16
CA SER A 210 19.39 -8.87 -5.34
C SER A 210 19.07 -8.84 -3.85
N SER A 211 18.38 -7.78 -3.40
CA SER A 211 17.67 -7.73 -2.12
C SER A 211 16.56 -6.67 -2.17
N PHE A 212 15.44 -6.98 -1.55
CA PHE A 212 14.33 -6.07 -1.33
C PHE A 212 13.92 -6.09 0.15
N LYS A 213 13.52 -4.93 0.66
CA LYS A 213 12.95 -4.81 2.01
C LYS A 213 11.87 -3.74 2.03
N ILE A 214 10.78 -4.06 2.70
CA ILE A 214 9.72 -3.12 3.07
C ILE A 214 9.63 -3.05 4.59
N GLY A 215 9.51 -1.85 5.14
CA GLY A 215 9.30 -1.63 6.57
C GLY A 215 7.98 -2.24 7.04
N GLU A 216 7.87 -2.48 8.35
CA GLU A 216 6.60 -2.89 8.94
C GLU A 216 5.65 -1.69 9.08
N ASN A 217 4.35 -1.91 8.92
CA ASN A 217 3.30 -0.89 9.16
C ASN A 217 3.40 0.39 8.30
N THR A 218 4.01 0.31 7.12
CA THR A 218 4.18 1.46 6.19
C THR A 218 2.88 1.95 5.55
N GLY A 219 1.82 1.14 5.58
CA GLY A 219 0.56 1.42 4.90
C GLY A 219 0.64 1.28 3.36
N ILE A 220 1.79 0.83 2.83
CA ILE A 220 1.99 0.53 1.42
C ILE A 220 1.15 -0.70 1.05
N LYS A 221 0.52 -0.63 -0.12
CA LYS A 221 -0.35 -1.69 -0.65
C LYS A 221 0.45 -2.70 -1.44
N ASN A 222 0.19 -3.99 -1.24
CA ASN A 222 0.87 -5.10 -1.93
C ASN A 222 0.41 -5.28 -3.39
N TYR A 223 0.06 -4.21 -4.09
CA TYR A 223 -0.33 -4.28 -5.49
C TYR A 223 0.90 -4.13 -6.39
N GLU A 224 0.93 -4.91 -7.46
CA GLU A 224 1.90 -4.89 -8.56
C GLU A 224 1.09 -5.04 -9.85
N ASP A 225 1.28 -4.17 -10.86
CA ASP A 225 0.48 -4.27 -12.10
C ASP A 225 1.00 -5.40 -13.00
N PRO A 226 0.24 -6.50 -13.18
CA PRO A 226 0.72 -7.63 -13.96
C PRO A 226 1.04 -7.30 -15.42
N ALA A 227 0.48 -6.21 -15.98
CA ALA A 227 0.67 -5.82 -17.38
C ALA A 227 2.03 -5.14 -17.64
N THR A 228 2.71 -4.67 -16.60
CA THR A 228 3.96 -3.90 -16.71
C THR A 228 5.16 -4.59 -16.07
N ARG A 229 4.98 -5.83 -15.61
CA ARG A 229 6.06 -6.64 -15.06
C ARG A 229 7.11 -6.93 -16.15
N PHE A 230 8.38 -6.70 -15.82
CA PHE A 230 9.50 -7.08 -16.66
C PHE A 230 9.83 -8.56 -16.45
N GLU A 231 9.81 -9.36 -17.53
CA GLU A 231 10.08 -10.80 -17.48
C GLU A 231 11.58 -11.10 -17.56
N PHE A 232 12.11 -11.77 -16.52
CA PHE A 232 13.46 -12.34 -16.53
C PHE A 232 13.42 -13.71 -17.23
N LYS A 233 14.20 -13.87 -18.30
CA LYS A 233 14.28 -15.15 -19.05
C LYS A 233 15.12 -16.21 -18.33
N ASN A 234 16.09 -15.76 -17.54
CA ASN A 234 16.95 -16.61 -16.73
C ASN A 234 16.73 -16.18 -15.28
N LYS A 235 15.65 -16.66 -14.65
CA LYS A 235 15.51 -16.49 -13.20
C LYS A 235 16.71 -17.16 -12.56
N ARG A 236 17.53 -16.38 -11.88
CA ARG A 236 18.66 -16.91 -11.14
C ARG A 236 18.06 -17.71 -9.99
N ASP A 237 18.32 -19.01 -9.99
CA ASP A 237 17.92 -19.86 -8.88
C ASP A 237 18.83 -19.49 -7.70
N TYR A 238 18.37 -18.58 -6.85
CA TYR A 238 19.09 -18.19 -5.62
C TYR A 238 19.14 -19.34 -4.59
N SER A 239 18.80 -20.57 -4.99
CA SER A 239 19.02 -21.81 -4.23
C SER A 239 20.47 -21.97 -3.77
N ASP A 240 21.43 -21.27 -4.40
CA ASP A 240 22.84 -21.19 -3.96
C ASP A 240 23.09 -20.30 -2.71
N LYS A 241 22.08 -19.61 -2.15
CA LYS A 241 22.21 -18.94 -0.84
C LYS A 241 22.01 -19.94 0.31
N VAL A 242 23.09 -20.69 0.52
CA VAL A 242 23.40 -21.73 1.51
C VAL A 242 23.24 -21.27 2.98
N GLU A 243 22.05 -20.93 3.48
CA GLU A 243 21.86 -20.83 4.95
C GLU A 243 20.50 -21.21 5.55
N ILE A 244 19.61 -21.90 4.83
CA ILE A 244 18.40 -22.51 5.45
C ILE A 244 18.22 -23.97 5.00
N LEU A 245 19.17 -24.82 5.37
CA LEU A 245 19.10 -26.29 5.24
C LEU A 245 18.28 -26.94 6.37
N ASN A 246 17.07 -26.45 6.68
CA ASN A 246 16.33 -26.93 7.85
C ASN A 246 15.02 -27.69 7.56
N ASN A 247 14.46 -27.62 6.35
CA ASN A 247 13.22 -28.33 6.02
C ASN A 247 13.40 -29.20 4.79
N ILE A 248 13.65 -30.49 5.01
CA ILE A 248 13.45 -31.52 3.99
C ILE A 248 11.96 -31.86 4.00
N TYR A 249 11.28 -31.64 2.88
CA TYR A 249 9.87 -31.95 2.72
C TYR A 249 9.68 -33.31 2.08
N THR A 250 8.90 -34.16 2.75
CA THR A 250 8.41 -35.42 2.19
C THR A 250 7.22 -35.17 1.25
N ARG A 251 6.93 -36.11 0.34
CA ARG A 251 5.74 -36.05 -0.53
C ARG A 251 4.45 -35.78 0.24
N GLU A 252 4.29 -36.42 1.40
CA GLU A 252 3.11 -36.29 2.25
C GLU A 252 3.03 -34.91 2.91
N GLN A 253 4.15 -34.29 3.28
CA GLN A 253 4.17 -32.92 3.81
C GLN A 253 3.79 -31.90 2.72
N VAL A 254 4.35 -32.05 1.51
CA VAL A 254 4.02 -31.22 0.35
C VAL A 254 2.53 -31.36 0.01
N LYS A 255 2.03 -32.61 -0.08
CA LYS A 255 0.62 -32.91 -0.32
C LYS A 255 -0.31 -32.23 0.67
N ASN A 256 -0.08 -32.41 1.96
CA ASN A 256 -0.93 -31.83 3.00
C ASN A 256 -0.91 -30.29 2.96
N TYR A 257 0.27 -29.71 2.75
CA TYR A 257 0.42 -28.26 2.63
C TYR A 257 -0.29 -27.70 1.39
N ILE A 258 -0.13 -28.33 0.23
CA ILE A 258 -0.81 -27.90 -1.01
C ILE A 258 -2.32 -28.09 -0.90
N ALA A 259 -2.80 -29.18 -0.29
CA ALA A 259 -4.22 -29.39 -0.05
C ALA A 259 -4.84 -28.27 0.82
N GLU A 260 -4.17 -27.90 1.91
CA GLU A 260 -4.63 -26.82 2.80
C GLU A 260 -4.62 -25.46 2.11
N THR A 261 -3.53 -25.12 1.42
CA THR A 261 -3.36 -23.82 0.77
C THR A 261 -4.26 -23.67 -0.46
N SER A 262 -4.41 -24.71 -1.29
CA SER A 262 -5.34 -24.74 -2.42
C SER A 262 -6.78 -24.43 -1.99
N LYS A 263 -7.23 -25.07 -0.89
CA LYS A 263 -8.54 -24.82 -0.29
C LYS A 263 -8.69 -23.38 0.21
N SER A 264 -7.70 -22.89 0.95
CA SER A 264 -7.68 -21.52 1.47
C SER A 264 -7.75 -20.47 0.36
N LEU A 265 -6.93 -20.61 -0.69
CA LEU A 265 -6.89 -19.70 -1.82
C LEU A 265 -8.20 -19.73 -2.63
N SER A 266 -8.78 -20.92 -2.82
CA SER A 266 -10.07 -21.08 -3.49
C SER A 266 -11.21 -20.42 -2.71
N ASP A 267 -11.23 -20.57 -1.38
CA ASP A 267 -12.20 -19.88 -0.52
C ASP A 267 -12.07 -18.36 -0.59
N MET A 268 -10.84 -17.83 -0.69
CA MET A 268 -10.62 -16.40 -0.93
C MET A 268 -11.10 -15.98 -2.33
N ALA A 269 -10.81 -16.76 -3.37
CA ALA A 269 -11.27 -16.48 -4.74
C ALA A 269 -12.81 -16.41 -4.80
N PHE A 270 -13.50 -17.37 -4.18
CA PHE A 270 -14.96 -17.37 -4.10
C PHE A 270 -15.50 -16.15 -3.36
N LYS A 271 -14.88 -15.73 -2.25
CA LYS A 271 -15.29 -14.50 -1.55
C LYS A 271 -15.12 -13.26 -2.43
N ILE A 272 -13.98 -13.14 -3.12
CA ILE A 272 -13.72 -12.04 -4.05
C ILE A 272 -14.83 -11.98 -5.12
N MET A 273 -15.17 -13.13 -5.71
CA MET A 273 -16.24 -13.24 -6.70
C MET A 273 -17.63 -12.90 -6.14
N ASP A 274 -17.97 -13.43 -4.96
CA ASP A 274 -19.25 -13.16 -4.29
C ASP A 274 -19.39 -11.65 -3.99
N TYR A 275 -18.34 -11.01 -3.46
CA TYR A 275 -18.33 -9.56 -3.24
C TYR A 275 -18.38 -8.74 -4.53
N ALA A 276 -17.70 -9.19 -5.59
CA ALA A 276 -17.77 -8.54 -6.89
C ALA A 276 -19.18 -8.60 -7.49
N ASN A 277 -19.87 -9.74 -7.36
CA ASN A 277 -21.27 -9.91 -7.76
C ASN A 277 -22.21 -9.02 -6.94
N ASP A 278 -21.94 -8.85 -5.65
CA ASP A 278 -22.68 -7.95 -4.75
C ASP A 278 -22.29 -6.48 -4.91
N LYS A 279 -21.31 -6.16 -5.77
CA LYS A 279 -20.73 -4.82 -5.97
C LYS A 279 -20.12 -4.22 -4.69
N ASP A 280 -19.66 -5.07 -3.78
CA ASP A 280 -18.93 -4.69 -2.57
C ASP A 280 -17.43 -4.58 -2.87
N TRP A 281 -17.07 -3.54 -3.63
CA TRP A 281 -15.70 -3.32 -4.10
C TRP A 281 -14.69 -3.10 -2.97
N GLN A 282 -15.17 -2.67 -1.79
CA GLN A 282 -14.32 -2.55 -0.61
C GLN A 282 -13.83 -3.91 -0.15
N ASN A 283 -14.74 -4.88 -0.04
CA ASN A 283 -14.35 -6.24 0.32
C ASN A 283 -13.61 -6.95 -0.82
N VAL A 284 -13.93 -6.68 -2.10
CA VAL A 284 -13.10 -7.18 -3.23
C VAL A 284 -11.65 -6.78 -3.04
N GLY A 285 -11.35 -5.48 -2.91
CA GLY A 285 -9.99 -4.98 -2.73
C GLY A 285 -9.29 -5.55 -1.48
N LYS A 286 -10.01 -5.67 -0.37
CA LYS A 286 -9.48 -6.23 0.89
C LYS A 286 -9.09 -7.71 0.76
N TYR A 287 -9.97 -8.53 0.18
CA TYR A 287 -9.69 -9.96 0.03
C TYR A 287 -8.64 -10.23 -1.06
N SER A 288 -8.60 -9.41 -2.11
CA SER A 288 -7.50 -9.43 -3.08
C SER A 288 -6.15 -9.14 -2.42
N GLU A 289 -6.05 -8.10 -1.58
CA GLU A 289 -4.80 -7.76 -0.86
C GLU A 289 -4.35 -8.90 0.07
N ALA A 290 -5.30 -9.57 0.73
CA ALA A 290 -5.02 -10.74 1.56
C ALA A 290 -4.54 -11.95 0.73
N MET A 291 -5.14 -12.18 -0.44
CA MET A 291 -4.73 -13.25 -1.34
C MET A 291 -3.32 -13.02 -1.89
N ILE A 292 -3.00 -11.80 -2.37
CA ILE A 292 -1.67 -11.46 -2.88
C ILE A 292 -0.59 -11.78 -1.83
N LYS A 293 -0.84 -11.38 -0.58
CA LYS A 293 0.06 -11.68 0.54
C LYS A 293 0.18 -13.19 0.76
N SER A 294 -0.95 -13.91 0.82
CA SER A 294 -0.98 -15.36 1.08
C SER A 294 -0.25 -16.15 0.00
N THR A 295 -0.42 -15.81 -1.28
CA THR A 295 0.25 -16.50 -2.40
C THR A 295 1.77 -16.31 -2.35
N SER A 296 2.23 -15.08 -2.08
CA SER A 296 3.66 -14.80 -1.92
C SER A 296 4.26 -15.56 -0.74
N GLU A 297 3.61 -15.55 0.42
CA GLU A 297 4.06 -16.32 1.60
C GLU A 297 4.14 -17.83 1.32
N HIS A 298 3.15 -18.38 0.60
CA HIS A 298 3.13 -19.79 0.28
C HIS A 298 4.19 -20.20 -0.75
N LYS A 299 4.44 -19.34 -1.75
CA LYS A 299 5.51 -19.51 -2.73
C LYS A 299 6.88 -19.49 -2.06
N THR A 300 7.18 -18.49 -1.25
CA THR A 300 8.45 -18.40 -0.50
C THR A 300 8.68 -19.65 0.34
N LYS A 301 7.67 -20.11 1.10
CA LYS A 301 7.79 -21.29 1.96
C LYS A 301 8.09 -22.59 1.18
N LEU A 302 7.57 -22.75 -0.03
CA LEU A 302 7.90 -23.91 -0.87
C LEU A 302 9.31 -23.80 -1.46
N ASN A 303 9.70 -22.61 -1.91
CA ASN A 303 11.02 -22.36 -2.49
C ASN A 303 12.17 -22.47 -1.48
N GLU A 304 11.91 -22.23 -0.19
CA GLU A 304 12.88 -22.42 0.89
C GLU A 304 13.08 -23.90 1.28
N GLY A 305 12.27 -24.81 0.76
CA GLY A 305 12.31 -26.23 1.08
C GLY A 305 13.22 -27.06 0.18
N ILE A 306 13.80 -28.13 0.74
CA ILE A 306 14.46 -29.16 -0.06
C ILE A 306 13.52 -30.36 -0.18
N MET A 307 13.30 -30.85 -1.39
CA MET A 307 12.44 -32.02 -1.58
C MET A 307 13.21 -33.32 -1.37
N GLU A 308 12.63 -34.25 -0.62
CA GLU A 308 13.22 -35.58 -0.40
C GLU A 308 13.30 -36.39 -1.70
N GLU A 309 12.34 -36.20 -2.60
CA GLU A 309 12.22 -36.91 -3.86
C GLU A 309 12.45 -35.96 -5.05
N GLU A 310 13.32 -36.35 -5.99
CA GLU A 310 13.63 -35.56 -7.19
C GLU A 310 12.38 -35.27 -8.06
N GLY A 311 11.42 -36.21 -8.09
CA GLY A 311 10.17 -36.04 -8.82
C GLY A 311 9.19 -35.01 -8.23
N LEU A 312 9.44 -34.52 -7.01
CA LEU A 312 8.59 -33.49 -6.39
C LEU A 312 8.97 -32.07 -6.80
N TYR A 313 10.19 -31.84 -7.29
CA TYR A 313 10.64 -30.50 -7.67
C TYR A 313 9.75 -29.91 -8.77
N SER A 314 9.42 -30.69 -9.81
CA SER A 314 8.53 -30.23 -10.87
C SER A 314 7.09 -29.98 -10.39
N THR A 315 6.59 -30.80 -9.46
CA THR A 315 5.24 -30.59 -8.89
C THR A 315 5.19 -29.35 -8.01
N VAL A 316 6.26 -29.07 -7.26
CA VAL A 316 6.39 -27.84 -6.46
C VAL A 316 6.53 -26.62 -7.37
N GLU A 317 7.31 -26.70 -8.45
CA GLU A 317 7.41 -25.66 -9.47
C GLU A 317 6.03 -25.33 -10.04
N ASN A 318 5.29 -26.34 -10.51
CA ASN A 318 3.90 -26.18 -10.99
C ASN A 318 2.97 -25.54 -9.92
N ALA A 319 3.14 -25.90 -8.64
CA ALA A 319 2.38 -25.31 -7.54
C ALA A 319 2.71 -23.81 -7.35
N THR A 320 3.98 -23.45 -7.41
CA THR A 320 4.43 -22.06 -7.30
C THR A 320 3.99 -21.21 -8.49
N GLU A 321 3.98 -21.77 -9.70
CA GLU A 321 3.40 -21.13 -10.88
C GLU A 321 1.90 -20.90 -10.69
N ALA A 322 1.16 -21.89 -10.18
CA ALA A 322 -0.26 -21.72 -9.88
C ALA A 322 -0.51 -20.60 -8.83
N TYR A 323 0.35 -20.47 -7.82
CA TYR A 323 0.29 -19.35 -6.87
C TYR A 323 0.55 -18.00 -7.56
N ASP A 324 1.48 -17.92 -8.51
CA ASP A 324 1.71 -16.70 -9.30
C ASP A 324 0.47 -16.33 -10.15
N VAL A 325 -0.26 -17.31 -10.69
CA VAL A 325 -1.53 -17.06 -11.40
C VAL A 325 -2.63 -16.57 -10.44
N TYR A 326 -2.75 -17.14 -9.24
CA TYR A 326 -3.65 -16.60 -8.20
C TYR A 326 -3.28 -15.15 -7.82
N LYS A 327 -1.99 -14.87 -7.62
CA LYS A 327 -1.47 -13.53 -7.32
C LYS A 327 -1.88 -12.54 -8.40
N LYS A 328 -1.66 -12.89 -9.68
CA LYS A 328 -2.07 -12.09 -10.85
C LYS A 328 -3.57 -11.82 -10.87
N ALA A 329 -4.39 -12.84 -10.64
CA ALA A 329 -5.84 -12.69 -10.60
C ALA A 329 -6.27 -11.73 -9.48
N ALA A 330 -5.72 -11.90 -8.28
CA ALA A 330 -5.99 -11.03 -7.15
C ALA A 330 -5.58 -9.56 -7.42
N MET A 331 -4.43 -9.33 -8.08
CA MET A 331 -3.98 -7.99 -8.49
C MET A 331 -4.96 -7.32 -9.46
N ASN A 332 -5.45 -8.07 -10.45
CA ASN A 332 -6.46 -7.58 -11.39
C ASN A 332 -7.78 -7.22 -10.68
N PHE A 333 -8.23 -8.05 -9.73
CA PHE A 333 -9.40 -7.70 -8.90
C PHE A 333 -9.16 -6.50 -8.00
N TRP A 334 -7.96 -6.40 -7.40
CA TRP A 334 -7.59 -5.26 -6.58
C TRP A 334 -7.71 -3.97 -7.40
N TYR A 335 -7.04 -3.90 -8.54
CA TYR A 335 -7.08 -2.72 -9.40
C TYR A 335 -8.49 -2.44 -9.91
N GLY A 336 -9.19 -3.46 -10.43
CA GLY A 336 -10.56 -3.33 -10.90
C GLY A 336 -11.49 -2.76 -9.83
N SER A 337 -11.36 -3.21 -8.58
CA SER A 337 -12.17 -2.71 -7.46
C SER A 337 -11.83 -1.28 -7.04
N TYR A 338 -10.55 -0.91 -7.08
CA TYR A 338 -10.09 0.43 -6.71
C TYR A 338 -10.30 1.45 -7.82
N TYR A 339 -10.35 1.08 -9.09
CA TYR A 339 -10.45 2.05 -10.19
C TYR A 339 -11.72 1.90 -11.03
N TYR A 340 -12.63 1.02 -10.60
CA TYR A 340 -13.85 0.62 -11.31
C TYR A 340 -13.55 0.23 -12.76
N ASP A 341 -12.48 -0.55 -12.94
CA ASP A 341 -12.02 -1.03 -14.25
C ASP A 341 -12.59 -2.41 -14.56
N THR A 342 -13.63 -2.43 -15.39
CA THR A 342 -14.32 -3.67 -15.78
C THR A 342 -13.40 -4.62 -16.55
N THR A 343 -12.46 -4.10 -17.35
CA THR A 343 -11.52 -4.94 -18.10
C THR A 343 -10.65 -5.73 -17.12
N ARG A 344 -10.12 -5.06 -16.09
CA ARG A 344 -9.32 -5.70 -15.05
C ARG A 344 -10.11 -6.71 -14.24
N ILE A 345 -11.39 -6.46 -13.94
CA ILE A 345 -12.25 -7.47 -13.31
C ILE A 345 -12.39 -8.71 -14.21
N ILE A 346 -12.64 -8.54 -15.51
CA ILE A 346 -12.75 -9.66 -16.46
C ILE A 346 -11.44 -10.45 -16.54
N GLU A 347 -10.30 -9.77 -16.64
CA GLU A 347 -8.98 -10.39 -16.63
C GLU A 347 -8.71 -11.14 -15.31
N GLY A 348 -9.18 -10.61 -14.18
CA GLY A 348 -9.13 -11.29 -12.88
C GLY A 348 -9.93 -12.58 -12.86
N VAL A 349 -11.16 -12.58 -13.41
CA VAL A 349 -12.01 -13.79 -13.52
C VAL A 349 -11.33 -14.86 -14.35
N MET A 350 -10.80 -14.49 -15.52
CA MET A 350 -10.09 -15.42 -16.40
C MET A 350 -8.86 -16.00 -15.70
N ALA A 351 -8.06 -15.16 -15.04
CA ALA A 351 -6.88 -15.62 -14.31
C ALA A 351 -7.23 -16.52 -13.11
N PHE A 352 -8.36 -16.33 -12.42
CA PHE A 352 -8.79 -17.28 -11.39
C PHE A 352 -9.17 -18.66 -11.96
N GLN A 353 -9.79 -18.70 -13.14
CA GLN A 353 -10.09 -19.96 -13.82
C GLN A 353 -8.79 -20.70 -14.15
N ASP A 354 -7.82 -20.00 -14.72
CA ASP A 354 -6.49 -20.55 -15.03
C ASP A 354 -5.76 -21.02 -13.75
N ALA A 355 -5.84 -20.25 -12.66
CA ALA A 355 -5.20 -20.59 -11.39
C ALA A 355 -5.79 -21.86 -10.74
N VAL A 356 -7.13 -21.99 -10.75
CA VAL A 356 -7.80 -23.19 -10.24
C VAL A 356 -7.46 -24.41 -11.10
N ALA A 357 -7.48 -24.27 -12.43
CA ALA A 357 -7.12 -25.36 -13.34
C ALA A 357 -5.67 -25.84 -13.15
N ALA A 358 -4.73 -24.89 -13.01
CA ALA A 358 -3.32 -25.20 -12.71
C ALA A 358 -3.18 -25.91 -11.36
N MET A 359 -3.86 -25.42 -10.32
CA MET A 359 -3.82 -26.04 -8.99
C MET A 359 -4.51 -27.42 -8.94
N ASN A 360 -5.55 -27.63 -9.73
CA ASN A 360 -6.20 -28.94 -9.88
C ASN A 360 -5.24 -29.95 -10.52
N THR A 361 -4.42 -29.53 -11.51
CA THR A 361 -3.39 -30.39 -12.10
C THR A 361 -2.35 -30.82 -11.06
N VAL A 362 -1.86 -29.87 -10.24
CA VAL A 362 -0.95 -30.16 -9.12
C VAL A 362 -1.60 -31.10 -8.10
N SER A 363 -2.90 -30.93 -7.84
CA SER A 363 -3.66 -31.77 -6.92
C SER A 363 -3.76 -33.21 -7.42
N GLU A 364 -3.97 -33.40 -8.72
CA GLU A 364 -3.94 -34.71 -9.37
C GLU A 364 -2.56 -35.38 -9.28
N GLU A 365 -1.48 -34.63 -9.52
CA GLU A 365 -0.10 -35.13 -9.39
C GLU A 365 0.24 -35.62 -7.98
N LEU A 366 -0.39 -35.06 -6.95
CA LEU A 366 -0.20 -35.40 -5.54
C LEU A 366 -1.27 -36.36 -4.97
N ASP A 367 -2.17 -36.86 -5.80
CA ASP A 367 -3.30 -37.71 -5.41
C ASP A 367 -4.19 -37.07 -4.32
N ILE A 368 -4.44 -35.76 -4.41
CA ILE A 368 -5.34 -35.03 -3.50
C ILE A 368 -6.79 -35.27 -3.96
N GLU A 369 -7.62 -35.88 -3.11
CA GLU A 369 -8.98 -36.31 -3.48
C GLU A 369 -9.99 -35.16 -3.64
N GLU A 370 -9.78 -34.03 -2.96
CA GLU A 370 -10.65 -32.86 -3.03
C GLU A 370 -10.09 -31.82 -4.02
N THR A 371 -10.60 -31.81 -5.25
CA THR A 371 -10.32 -30.73 -6.23
C THR A 371 -11.38 -29.63 -6.16
N VAL A 372 -11.00 -28.43 -6.59
CA VAL A 372 -11.84 -27.24 -6.47
C VAL A 372 -12.75 -27.15 -7.69
N ASN A 373 -14.05 -26.95 -7.45
CA ASN A 373 -15.03 -26.85 -8.52
C ASN A 373 -14.93 -25.49 -9.24
N GLU A 374 -14.41 -25.53 -10.47
CA GLU A 374 -14.29 -24.38 -11.38
C GLU A 374 -15.64 -23.75 -11.75
N GLU A 375 -16.75 -24.50 -11.69
CA GLU A 375 -18.06 -24.05 -12.17
C GLU A 375 -18.56 -22.77 -11.48
N ARG A 376 -18.14 -22.57 -10.23
CA ARG A 376 -18.52 -21.41 -9.42
C ARG A 376 -17.82 -20.12 -9.85
N LEU A 377 -16.74 -20.20 -10.64
CA LEU A 377 -15.97 -19.05 -11.14
C LEU A 377 -16.35 -18.62 -12.56
N PHE A 378 -17.27 -19.32 -13.25
CA PHE A 378 -17.68 -18.95 -14.62
C PHE A 378 -18.65 -17.78 -14.73
N SER A 379 -19.17 -17.25 -13.61
CA SER A 379 -20.01 -16.05 -13.65
C SER A 379 -19.14 -14.79 -13.73
N ILE A 380 -19.06 -14.17 -14.91
CA ILE A 380 -18.46 -12.83 -15.04
C ILE A 380 -19.36 -11.83 -14.29
N PRO A 381 -18.83 -11.04 -13.33
CA PRO A 381 -19.59 -10.00 -12.65
C PRO A 381 -20.17 -9.00 -13.65
N VAL A 382 -21.39 -8.51 -13.39
CA VAL A 382 -22.13 -7.64 -14.31
C VAL A 382 -21.38 -6.30 -14.51
N PRO A 383 -21.20 -5.82 -15.76
CA PRO A 383 -20.29 -4.73 -16.15
C PRO A 383 -20.64 -3.32 -15.63
N GLU A 384 -21.68 -3.17 -14.79
CA GLU A 384 -22.02 -1.91 -14.16
C GLU A 384 -21.35 -1.85 -12.78
N MET A 385 -20.13 -1.33 -12.73
CA MET A 385 -19.32 -1.30 -11.50
C MET A 385 -19.81 -0.26 -10.50
N LEU A 386 -20.25 0.91 -10.97
CA LEU A 386 -20.85 1.89 -10.07
C LEU A 386 -22.19 1.37 -9.52
N PRO A 387 -22.54 1.70 -8.27
CA PRO A 387 -23.86 1.37 -7.76
C PRO A 387 -24.92 2.04 -8.63
N LYS A 388 -26.10 1.41 -8.74
CA LYS A 388 -27.23 2.03 -9.44
C LYS A 388 -27.50 3.39 -8.81
N SER A 389 -27.24 4.44 -9.57
CA SER A 389 -27.19 5.81 -9.07
C SER A 389 -28.18 6.70 -9.80
N TYR A 390 -28.58 7.74 -9.08
CA TYR A 390 -29.26 8.89 -9.65
C TYR A 390 -28.25 9.74 -10.43
N LYS A 391 -28.70 10.33 -11.53
CA LYS A 391 -27.92 11.35 -12.23
C LYS A 391 -27.99 12.67 -11.49
N LEU A 392 -27.07 13.59 -11.79
CA LEU A 392 -27.20 14.97 -11.36
C LEU A 392 -28.60 15.50 -11.72
N THR A 393 -29.17 16.31 -10.83
CA THR A 393 -30.53 16.87 -10.85
C THR A 393 -31.67 15.88 -10.61
N GLU A 394 -31.45 14.56 -10.66
CA GLU A 394 -32.48 13.58 -10.31
C GLU A 394 -32.76 13.57 -8.82
N SER A 395 -34.05 13.49 -8.47
CA SER A 395 -34.52 13.55 -7.09
C SER A 395 -34.78 12.17 -6.52
N TYR A 396 -34.17 11.89 -5.37
CA TYR A 396 -34.56 10.80 -4.50
C TYR A 396 -35.67 11.28 -3.56
N VAL A 397 -36.82 10.61 -3.59
CA VAL A 397 -37.97 10.94 -2.72
C VAL A 397 -38.17 9.83 -1.70
N TYR A 398 -38.20 10.21 -0.42
CA TYR A 398 -38.48 9.31 0.69
C TYR A 398 -39.48 9.93 1.65
N ARG A 399 -39.95 9.12 2.59
CA ARG A 399 -40.84 9.58 3.67
C ARG A 399 -40.06 9.69 4.96
N ASP A 400 -40.44 10.64 5.81
CA ASP A 400 -39.90 10.70 7.17
C ASP A 400 -40.28 9.45 8.01
N SER A 401 -39.76 9.35 9.24
CA SER A 401 -40.02 8.22 10.15
C SER A 401 -41.47 8.06 10.56
N SER A 402 -42.25 9.14 10.52
CA SER A 402 -43.69 9.07 10.75
C SER A 402 -44.45 8.53 9.54
N GLY A 403 -43.82 8.48 8.36
CA GLY A 403 -44.46 8.09 7.10
C GLY A 403 -45.44 9.14 6.58
N THR A 404 -45.47 10.35 7.16
CA THR A 404 -46.47 11.39 6.84
C THR A 404 -45.91 12.53 6.01
N ASN A 405 -44.60 12.75 6.00
CA ASN A 405 -43.96 13.80 5.19
C ASN A 405 -43.19 13.20 4.03
N ASP A 406 -43.39 13.74 2.83
CA ASP A 406 -42.57 13.42 1.65
C ASP A 406 -41.40 14.44 1.58
N ILE A 407 -40.17 13.93 1.46
CA ILE A 407 -38.92 14.71 1.41
C ILE A 407 -38.19 14.32 0.12
N SER A 408 -37.68 15.30 -0.62
CA SER A 408 -36.80 15.05 -1.77
C SER A 408 -35.39 15.55 -1.51
N ILE A 409 -34.41 14.79 -1.97
CA ILE A 409 -32.99 15.18 -2.02
C ILE A 409 -32.53 15.04 -3.47
N LYS A 410 -31.75 16.00 -3.96
CA LYS A 410 -31.02 15.89 -5.22
C LYS A 410 -29.65 16.54 -5.12
N ILE A 411 -28.74 16.07 -5.95
CA ILE A 411 -27.44 16.69 -6.18
C ILE A 411 -27.55 17.54 -7.44
N GLU A 412 -27.42 18.86 -7.29
CA GLU A 412 -27.67 19.82 -8.38
C GLU A 412 -26.49 19.93 -9.34
N ARG A 413 -25.31 20.16 -8.78
CA ARG A 413 -24.07 20.44 -9.51
C ARG A 413 -22.87 20.21 -8.61
N TYR A 414 -21.70 20.12 -9.23
CA TYR A 414 -20.42 20.11 -8.53
C TYR A 414 -19.46 21.15 -9.12
N LYS A 415 -18.39 21.45 -8.38
CA LYS A 415 -17.28 22.27 -8.83
C LYS A 415 -15.99 21.85 -8.12
N THR A 416 -14.87 21.90 -8.84
CA THR A 416 -13.53 21.73 -8.27
C THR A 416 -12.83 23.07 -8.10
N ALA A 417 -12.00 23.20 -7.06
CA ALA A 417 -11.13 24.36 -6.88
C ALA A 417 -9.94 24.04 -5.95
N PHE A 418 -8.78 24.65 -6.19
CA PHE A 418 -7.64 24.57 -5.27
C PHE A 418 -7.74 25.52 -4.07
N SER A 419 -8.66 26.48 -4.12
CA SER A 419 -8.89 27.42 -3.03
C SER A 419 -10.29 28.03 -3.07
N TYR A 420 -10.73 28.53 -1.92
CA TYR A 420 -11.97 29.30 -1.79
C TYR A 420 -11.87 30.36 -0.69
N TYR A 421 -12.85 31.26 -0.66
CA TYR A 421 -13.00 32.28 0.38
C TYR A 421 -14.25 32.00 1.20
N THR A 422 -14.18 32.25 2.51
CA THR A 422 -15.37 32.28 3.36
C THR A 422 -15.71 33.70 3.78
N LYS A 423 -16.98 33.93 4.08
CA LYS A 423 -17.49 35.18 4.62
C LYS A 423 -18.23 34.89 5.92
N SER A 424 -17.77 35.51 7.00
CA SER A 424 -18.39 35.35 8.32
C SER A 424 -19.78 35.98 8.36
N LYS A 425 -20.54 35.69 9.42
CA LYS A 425 -21.86 36.31 9.66
C LYS A 425 -21.80 37.83 9.84
N THR A 426 -20.65 38.38 10.26
CA THR A 426 -20.43 39.83 10.38
C THR A 426 -20.05 40.50 9.05
N GLY A 427 -19.86 39.69 8.00
CA GLY A 427 -19.59 40.15 6.65
C GLY A 427 -18.11 40.32 6.31
N GLU A 428 -17.21 39.91 7.20
CA GLU A 428 -15.77 39.90 6.97
C GLU A 428 -15.38 38.69 6.12
N THR A 429 -14.55 38.92 5.11
CA THR A 429 -13.99 37.85 4.28
C THR A 429 -12.75 37.29 4.96
N SER A 430 -12.73 35.98 5.19
CA SER A 430 -11.59 35.27 5.76
C SER A 430 -10.40 35.23 4.78
N PRO A 431 -9.19 34.94 5.28
CA PRO A 431 -8.07 34.56 4.42
C PRO A 431 -8.45 33.41 3.47
N VAL A 432 -7.79 33.35 2.31
CA VAL A 432 -7.99 32.29 1.33
C VAL A 432 -7.73 30.92 1.97
N VAL A 433 -8.70 30.02 1.89
CA VAL A 433 -8.54 28.62 2.27
C VAL A 433 -7.94 27.91 1.06
N LYS A 434 -6.76 27.34 1.22
CA LYS A 434 -6.06 26.57 0.17
C LYS A 434 -6.12 25.09 0.53
N ALA A 435 -6.28 24.25 -0.49
CA ALA A 435 -6.10 22.81 -0.32
C ALA A 435 -4.62 22.53 0.01
N ASP A 436 -4.37 21.41 0.69
CA ASP A 436 -3.01 20.93 0.87
C ASP A 436 -2.34 20.64 -0.48
N TYR A 437 -1.01 20.52 -0.48
CA TYR A 437 -0.27 20.12 -1.67
C TYR A 437 -0.77 18.76 -2.19
N GLY A 438 -0.84 18.61 -3.52
CA GLY A 438 -1.38 17.40 -4.16
C GLY A 438 -2.89 17.19 -3.99
N LYS A 439 -3.63 18.16 -3.43
CA LYS A 439 -5.08 18.08 -3.22
C LYS A 439 -5.85 19.23 -3.88
N LYS A 440 -7.15 19.01 -4.04
CA LYS A 440 -8.14 20.02 -4.46
C LYS A 440 -9.43 19.85 -3.65
N PHE A 441 -10.25 20.89 -3.64
CA PHE A 441 -11.60 20.82 -3.07
C PHE A 441 -12.60 20.37 -4.14
N PHE A 442 -13.41 19.38 -3.80
CA PHE A 442 -14.59 18.96 -4.55
C PHE A 442 -15.86 19.45 -3.82
N MET A 443 -16.60 20.34 -4.47
CA MET A 443 -17.72 21.06 -3.85
C MET A 443 -19.03 20.66 -4.51
N VAL A 444 -19.97 20.14 -3.72
CA VAL A 444 -21.22 19.55 -4.19
C VAL A 444 -22.41 20.38 -3.71
N THR A 445 -23.25 20.82 -4.63
CA THR A 445 -24.49 21.52 -4.28
C THR A 445 -25.61 20.51 -4.07
N VAL A 446 -26.18 20.48 -2.87
CA VAL A 446 -27.29 19.63 -2.46
C VAL A 446 -28.54 20.49 -2.31
N ASP A 447 -29.65 20.05 -2.89
CA ASP A 447 -30.97 20.64 -2.66
C ASP A 447 -31.88 19.62 -1.96
N ILE A 448 -32.45 20.05 -0.84
CA ILE A 448 -33.38 19.26 -0.03
C ILE A 448 -34.70 20.02 0.07
N THR A 449 -35.81 19.38 -0.31
CA THR A 449 -37.13 19.98 -0.31
C THR A 449 -38.10 19.20 0.57
N HIS A 450 -38.85 19.90 1.41
CA HIS A 450 -40.04 19.36 2.06
C HIS A 450 -41.23 19.42 1.08
N MET A 451 -41.51 18.31 0.40
CA MET A 451 -42.56 18.24 -0.62
C MET A 451 -43.97 18.44 -0.04
N GLY A 452 -44.13 18.10 1.24
CA GLY A 452 -45.31 18.34 2.05
C GLY A 452 -45.74 17.11 2.83
N TYR A 453 -46.81 17.26 3.60
CA TYR A 453 -47.37 16.19 4.42
C TYR A 453 -48.68 15.64 3.85
N ARG A 454 -48.94 14.37 4.17
CA ARG A 454 -50.21 13.67 3.96
C ARG A 454 -50.96 13.57 5.27
N GLY A 455 -52.25 13.91 5.28
CA GLY A 455 -53.04 13.92 6.51
C GLY A 455 -52.59 15.03 7.48
N GLY A 456 -52.53 14.73 8.78
CA GLY A 456 -52.10 15.64 9.85
C GLY A 456 -50.61 15.55 10.19
N GLY A 457 -49.75 15.35 9.19
CA GLY A 457 -48.30 15.34 9.37
C GLY A 457 -47.75 16.69 9.84
N SER A 458 -46.50 16.68 10.31
CA SER A 458 -45.82 17.88 10.81
C SER A 458 -45.68 18.97 9.73
N ASP A 459 -45.85 20.24 10.09
CA ASP A 459 -45.56 21.35 9.18
C ASP A 459 -44.06 21.50 8.88
N ASN A 460 -43.20 20.85 9.67
CA ASN A 460 -41.74 20.92 9.56
C ASN A 460 -41.10 19.53 9.45
N VAL A 461 -40.06 19.43 8.63
CA VAL A 461 -39.15 18.27 8.57
C VAL A 461 -37.71 18.72 8.83
N ARG A 462 -36.88 17.82 9.35
CA ARG A 462 -35.45 18.08 9.55
C ARG A 462 -34.65 17.46 8.41
N THR A 463 -33.73 18.20 7.81
CA THR A 463 -32.81 17.64 6.83
C THR A 463 -31.86 16.64 7.50
N PRO A 464 -31.24 15.72 6.74
CA PRO A 464 -30.26 14.79 7.28
C PRO A 464 -29.05 15.49 7.93
N SER A 465 -28.34 14.76 8.79
CA SER A 465 -27.05 15.20 9.32
C SER A 465 -26.01 15.26 8.21
N LYS A 466 -25.07 16.19 8.28
CA LYS A 466 -23.92 16.26 7.34
C LYS A 466 -23.10 14.96 7.31
N SER A 467 -23.03 14.26 8.45
CA SER A 467 -22.30 12.99 8.61
C SER A 467 -22.88 11.80 7.82
N VAL A 468 -24.08 11.92 7.24
CA VAL A 468 -24.64 10.83 6.42
C VAL A 468 -24.19 10.90 4.96
N PHE A 469 -23.59 12.00 4.54
CA PHE A 469 -23.08 12.21 3.19
C PHE A 469 -21.65 11.70 3.11
N LYS A 470 -21.38 10.81 2.16
CA LYS A 470 -20.05 10.25 1.92
C LYS A 470 -19.73 10.33 0.44
N LEU A 471 -18.61 10.97 0.11
CA LEU A 471 -18.08 10.93 -1.24
C LEU A 471 -17.21 9.68 -1.37
N ASN A 472 -17.49 8.85 -2.37
CA ASN A 472 -16.76 7.64 -2.66
C ASN A 472 -16.04 7.80 -3.99
N TRP A 473 -14.74 7.58 -3.98
CA TRP A 473 -13.90 7.53 -5.17
C TRP A 473 -12.70 6.63 -4.89
N ASN A 474 -12.33 5.83 -5.87
CA ASN A 474 -11.29 4.84 -5.79
C ASN A 474 -11.28 3.97 -4.52
N ASN A 475 -12.45 3.44 -4.13
CA ASN A 475 -12.64 2.63 -2.92
C ASN A 475 -12.22 3.34 -1.61
N GLN A 476 -12.06 4.66 -1.65
CA GLN A 476 -11.84 5.52 -0.51
C GLN A 476 -13.10 6.32 -0.20
N VAL A 477 -13.30 6.58 1.08
CA VAL A 477 -14.40 7.40 1.58
C VAL A 477 -13.84 8.75 2.01
N TYR A 478 -14.26 9.80 1.33
CA TYR A 478 -13.93 11.17 1.65
C TYR A 478 -15.00 11.76 2.58
N THR A 479 -14.55 12.27 3.71
CA THR A 479 -15.40 12.91 4.72
C THR A 479 -15.57 14.40 4.43
N ASP A 480 -16.66 14.96 4.93
CA ASP A 480 -16.97 16.37 4.73
C ASP A 480 -15.94 17.30 5.41
N SER A 481 -15.53 18.35 4.69
CA SER A 481 -14.66 19.42 5.18
C SER A 481 -15.34 20.80 5.11
N THR A 482 -16.66 20.86 4.85
CA THR A 482 -17.40 22.13 4.73
C THR A 482 -17.28 22.99 5.99
N PRO A 483 -16.91 24.27 5.85
CA PRO A 483 -16.85 25.22 6.96
C PRO A 483 -18.25 25.64 7.44
N SER A 484 -18.31 26.35 8.57
CA SER A 484 -19.56 26.95 9.08
C SER A 484 -19.95 28.27 8.39
N ASP A 485 -19.00 28.93 7.74
CA ASP A 485 -19.16 30.26 7.15
C ASP A 485 -19.62 30.21 5.68
N TYR A 486 -20.21 31.31 5.20
CA TYR A 486 -20.69 31.42 3.83
C TYR A 486 -19.56 31.26 2.83
N ILE A 487 -19.74 30.43 1.79
CA ILE A 487 -18.71 30.18 0.77
C ILE A 487 -18.92 31.16 -0.38
N VAL A 488 -17.95 32.06 -0.58
CA VAL A 488 -18.03 33.11 -1.59
C VAL A 488 -18.19 32.49 -2.99
N ASN A 489 -19.13 33.02 -3.79
CA ASN A 489 -19.49 32.56 -5.13
C ASN A 489 -20.05 31.13 -5.22
N MET A 490 -20.33 30.45 -4.10
CA MET A 490 -20.92 29.11 -4.10
C MET A 490 -22.22 29.02 -3.30
N GLY A 491 -22.31 29.73 -2.17
CA GLY A 491 -23.54 29.82 -1.39
C GLY A 491 -23.39 29.38 0.05
N MET A 492 -24.50 28.94 0.63
CA MET A 492 -24.59 28.54 2.03
C MET A 492 -23.92 27.17 2.24
N PRO A 493 -23.04 27.01 3.25
CA PRO A 493 -22.54 25.70 3.62
C PRO A 493 -23.68 24.81 4.13
N TYR A 494 -23.60 23.51 3.83
CA TYR A 494 -24.57 22.54 4.32
C TYR A 494 -24.57 22.52 5.84
N SER A 495 -25.74 22.71 6.42
CA SER A 495 -26.00 22.48 7.82
C SER A 495 -27.38 21.88 7.98
N MET A 496 -27.54 21.04 8.99
CA MET A 496 -28.84 20.44 9.27
C MET A 496 -29.86 21.52 9.61
N LYS A 497 -30.96 21.58 8.86
CA LYS A 497 -31.96 22.65 8.92
C LYS A 497 -33.37 22.06 9.09
N SER A 498 -34.26 22.83 9.72
CA SER A 498 -35.70 22.54 9.73
C SER A 498 -36.34 23.24 8.53
N LEU A 499 -37.11 22.51 7.72
CA LEU A 499 -37.79 23.01 6.54
C LEU A 499 -39.30 22.98 6.73
N GLY A 500 -39.94 24.12 6.53
CA GLY A 500 -41.39 24.23 6.47
C GLY A 500 -41.96 23.59 5.19
N ARG A 501 -43.28 23.46 5.12
CA ARG A 501 -43.96 22.90 3.94
C ARG A 501 -43.58 23.66 2.65
N ARG A 502 -43.14 22.93 1.62
CA ARG A 502 -42.66 23.44 0.31
C ARG A 502 -41.41 24.32 0.41
N GLU A 503 -40.77 24.39 1.58
CA GLU A 503 -39.45 25.00 1.68
C GLU A 503 -38.41 24.06 1.09
N HIS A 504 -37.44 24.65 0.40
CA HIS A 504 -36.25 23.96 -0.09
C HIS A 504 -35.01 24.63 0.48
N PHE A 505 -33.92 23.87 0.54
CA PHE A 505 -32.64 24.30 1.07
C PHE A 505 -31.51 23.83 0.17
N GLU A 506 -31.08 24.76 -0.68
CA GLU A 506 -29.88 24.63 -1.49
C GLU A 506 -28.66 25.00 -0.64
N SER A 507 -27.67 24.10 -0.62
CA SER A 507 -26.45 24.30 0.17
C SER A 507 -25.28 23.49 -0.38
N VAL A 508 -24.07 23.81 0.08
CA VAL A 508 -22.82 23.28 -0.46
C VAL A 508 -22.15 22.36 0.56
N LEU A 509 -21.83 21.14 0.13
CA LEU A 509 -20.86 20.26 0.79
C LEU A 509 -19.49 20.46 0.14
N ILE A 510 -18.42 20.29 0.93
CA ILE A 510 -17.04 20.38 0.46
C ILE A 510 -16.34 19.12 0.95
N PHE A 511 -15.58 18.51 0.06
CA PHE A 511 -14.66 17.42 0.32
C PHE A 511 -13.27 17.85 -0.13
N GLU A 512 -12.23 17.46 0.59
CA GLU A 512 -10.86 17.58 0.10
C GLU A 512 -10.45 16.25 -0.51
N VAL A 513 -10.01 16.27 -1.76
CA VAL A 513 -9.72 15.08 -2.57
C VAL A 513 -8.35 15.23 -3.24
N PRO A 514 -7.70 14.14 -3.67
CA PRO A 514 -6.46 14.21 -4.45
C PRO A 514 -6.61 15.04 -5.73
N GLU A 515 -5.50 15.62 -6.19
CA GLU A 515 -5.48 16.45 -7.39
C GLU A 515 -5.94 15.71 -8.65
N ASP A 516 -5.63 14.41 -8.74
CA ASP A 516 -6.01 13.50 -9.82
C ASP A 516 -7.43 12.91 -9.67
N PHE A 517 -8.22 13.39 -8.70
CA PHE A 517 -9.61 12.96 -8.53
C PHE A 517 -10.39 13.09 -9.84
N ASP A 518 -11.00 11.98 -10.25
CA ASP A 518 -11.84 11.83 -11.44
C ASP A 518 -13.31 11.72 -11.02
N GLU A 519 -14.05 12.80 -11.18
CA GLU A 519 -15.49 12.89 -10.90
C GLU A 519 -16.34 11.84 -11.63
N GLU A 520 -15.98 11.41 -12.85
CA GLU A 520 -16.78 10.44 -13.62
C GLU A 520 -16.78 9.06 -12.96
N ARG A 521 -15.74 8.77 -12.16
CA ARG A 521 -15.59 7.54 -11.38
C ARG A 521 -16.01 7.69 -9.92
N ALA A 522 -16.58 8.83 -9.55
CA ALA A 522 -16.98 9.13 -8.19
C ALA A 522 -18.51 9.10 -8.02
N TYR A 523 -18.95 8.83 -6.79
CA TYR A 523 -20.35 8.96 -6.42
C TYR A 523 -20.51 9.42 -4.98
N ILE A 524 -21.59 10.14 -4.69
CA ILE A 524 -21.97 10.48 -3.32
C ILE A 524 -23.06 9.53 -2.83
N GLU A 525 -22.82 8.88 -1.70
CA GLU A 525 -23.79 8.07 -0.97
C GLU A 525 -24.41 8.90 0.15
N ILE A 526 -25.73 8.82 0.31
CA ILE A 526 -26.44 9.40 1.45
C ILE A 526 -27.07 8.29 2.26
N ASN A 527 -26.49 7.93 3.41
CA ASN A 527 -27.03 6.86 4.26
C ASN A 527 -28.17 7.38 5.13
N LEU A 528 -29.41 7.24 4.64
CA LEU A 528 -30.60 7.69 5.36
C LEU A 528 -31.03 6.69 6.45
N GLY A 529 -30.57 5.44 6.39
CA GLY A 529 -30.87 4.39 7.39
C GLY A 529 -31.81 3.30 6.86
N GLY A 530 -32.05 2.27 7.70
CA GLY A 530 -32.61 0.99 7.25
C GLY A 530 -33.94 1.02 6.50
N SER A 531 -34.81 2.01 6.75
CA SER A 531 -36.12 2.13 6.07
C SER A 531 -36.10 2.97 4.79
N TRP A 532 -35.05 3.77 4.57
CA TRP A 532 -34.92 4.69 3.43
C TRP A 532 -33.70 4.39 2.56
N GLY A 533 -32.94 3.37 2.92
CA GLY A 533 -31.80 2.92 2.14
C GLY A 533 -30.67 3.94 2.05
N LYS A 534 -29.88 3.78 0.99
CA LYS A 534 -28.65 4.52 0.71
C LYS A 534 -28.64 4.98 -0.74
N PRO A 535 -29.43 5.99 -1.12
CA PRO A 535 -29.38 6.53 -2.48
C PRO A 535 -27.98 7.05 -2.80
N THR A 536 -27.55 6.83 -4.05
CA THR A 536 -26.27 7.28 -4.58
C THR A 536 -26.47 8.18 -5.79
N TRP A 537 -25.57 9.15 -6.01
CA TRP A 537 -25.53 9.97 -7.22
C TRP A 537 -24.14 9.92 -7.86
N CYS A 538 -24.07 9.69 -9.16
CA CYS A 538 -22.84 9.81 -9.93
C CYS A 538 -22.71 11.21 -10.53
N PHE A 539 -21.47 11.64 -10.80
CA PHE A 539 -21.18 12.98 -11.33
C PHE A 539 -20.96 13.02 -12.84
N GLU A 540 -21.17 11.92 -13.56
CA GLU A 540 -21.09 11.85 -15.02
C GLU A 540 -21.96 12.94 -15.65
N MET A 541 -21.31 13.88 -16.34
CA MET A 541 -21.99 14.96 -17.05
C MET A 541 -22.56 14.39 -18.35
N LEU A 542 -23.84 14.62 -18.62
CA LEU A 542 -24.38 14.38 -19.96
C LEU A 542 -23.53 15.18 -20.96
N GLY A 543 -22.94 14.46 -21.92
CA GLY A 543 -22.20 15.06 -23.03
C GLY A 543 -22.92 16.29 -23.57
N SER A 544 -22.21 17.41 -23.57
CA SER A 544 -22.63 18.67 -24.19
C SER A 544 -22.82 18.52 -25.68
#